data_AF-A0A2D8MST8-F1
#
_entry.id   AF-A0A2D8MST8-F1
#
_cell.length_a   1.000
_cell.length_b   1.000
_cell.length_c   1.000
_cell.angle_alpha   90.00
_cell.angle_beta   90.00
_cell.angle_gamma   90.00
#
_symmetry.space_group_name_H-M   'P 1'
#
loop_
_entity.id
_entity.type
_entity.pdbx_description
1 polymer ?
#
loop_
_entity_poly.entity_id
_entity_poly.type
_entity_poly.pdbx_seq_one_letter_code
_entity_poly.pdbx_strand_id
1 'polypeptide(L)'
;MNLSLVFKLAAGFMVLWVLQMWFLPSMVEETFGWNSSPDLRVLMRYMGMAMAALATFHWTLPMWAGENLSNFGMVSAVFWALFGVMGVYEIAMGISPSTAPNFISTGMNFVFSILFFVNSRKS
;
A
#
# COMPACT_ATOMS: atom_id res chain seq x y z
N MET A 1 10.10 13.18 -11.19
CA MET A 1 10.37 11.74 -11.34
C MET A 1 9.53 11.24 -12.51
N ASN A 2 9.94 10.22 -13.25
CA ASN A 2 9.03 9.65 -14.26
C ASN A 2 7.93 8.85 -13.55
N LEU A 3 6.68 8.97 -14.01
CA LEU A 3 5.53 8.24 -13.46
C LEU A 3 5.75 6.71 -13.45
N SER A 4 6.43 6.16 -14.45
CA SER A 4 6.84 4.74 -14.50
C SER A 4 7.68 4.33 -13.29
N LEU A 5 8.57 5.22 -12.81
CA LEU A 5 9.37 4.96 -11.62
C LEU A 5 8.52 5.01 -10.35
N VAL A 6 7.55 5.92 -10.25
CA VAL A 6 6.61 5.97 -9.11
C VAL A 6 5.87 4.64 -8.97
N PHE A 7 5.36 4.11 -10.08
CA PHE A 7 4.70 2.81 -10.13
C PHE A 7 5.59 1.66 -9.64
N LYS A 8 6.85 1.60 -10.09
CA LYS A 8 7.80 0.56 -9.66
C LYS A 8 8.18 0.69 -8.18
N LEU A 9 8.35 1.91 -7.66
CA LEU A 9 8.62 2.14 -6.25
C LEU A 9 7.42 1.74 -5.37
N ALA A 10 6.21 2.09 -5.80
CA ALA A 10 4.98 1.67 -5.14
C ALA A 10 4.84 0.15 -5.12
N ALA A 11 5.10 -0.53 -6.25
CA ALA A 11 5.13 -1.98 -6.31
C ALA A 11 6.18 -2.58 -5.35
N GLY A 12 7.39 -2.00 -5.29
CA GLY A 12 8.42 -2.42 -4.34
C GLY A 12 7.98 -2.31 -2.88
N PHE A 13 7.32 -1.20 -2.52
CA PHE A 13 6.76 -1.04 -1.17
C PHE A 13 5.63 -2.06 -0.88
N MET A 14 4.75 -2.31 -1.85
CA MET A 14 3.72 -3.34 -1.71
C MET A 14 4.33 -4.74 -1.53
N VAL A 15 5.42 -5.06 -2.24
CA VAL A 15 6.13 -6.34 -2.07
C VAL A 15 6.66 -6.51 -0.63
N LEU A 16 7.14 -5.45 0.01
CA LEU A 16 7.53 -5.52 1.42
C LEU A 16 6.35 -5.94 2.32
N TRP A 17 5.14 -5.44 2.04
CA TRP A 17 3.93 -5.85 2.74
C TRP A 17 3.53 -7.30 2.46
N VAL A 18 3.62 -7.73 1.19
CA VAL A 18 3.37 -9.12 0.79
C VAL A 18 4.26 -10.08 1.57
N LEU A 19 5.56 -9.80 1.63
CA LEU A 19 6.53 -10.64 2.34
C LEU A 19 6.19 -10.72 3.84
N GLN A 20 5.84 -9.60 4.47
CA GLN A 20 5.44 -9.58 5.87
C GLN A 20 4.16 -10.39 6.10
N MET A 21 3.14 -10.25 5.26
CA MET A 21 1.87 -10.97 5.39
C MET A 21 2.00 -12.49 5.15
N TRP A 22 2.94 -12.94 4.31
CA TRP A 22 3.16 -14.36 4.06
C TRP A 22 4.07 -15.03 5.10
N PHE A 23 5.17 -14.38 5.45
CA PHE A 23 6.23 -14.99 6.23
C PHE A 23 6.25 -14.55 7.70
N LEU A 24 5.69 -13.37 8.00
CA LEU A 24 5.66 -12.76 9.33
C LEU A 24 4.25 -12.31 9.77
N PRO A 25 3.17 -13.08 9.51
CA PRO A 25 1.80 -12.60 9.74
C PRO A 25 1.52 -12.25 11.21
N SER A 26 2.12 -12.96 12.17
CA SER A 26 1.96 -12.62 13.59
C SER A 26 2.54 -11.26 13.95
N MET A 27 3.67 -10.87 13.36
CA MET A 27 4.26 -9.54 13.59
C MET A 27 3.39 -8.43 13.00
N VAL A 28 2.76 -8.69 11.84
CA VAL A 28 1.82 -7.76 11.23
C VAL A 28 0.60 -7.59 12.13
N GLU A 29 0.00 -8.69 12.60
CA GLU A 29 -1.14 -8.67 13.52
C GLU A 29 -0.84 -7.89 14.80
N GLU A 30 0.32 -8.14 15.42
CA GLU A 30 0.77 -7.42 16.62
C GLU A 30 0.98 -5.91 16.37
N THR A 31 1.43 -5.53 15.17
CA THR A 31 1.58 -4.11 14.79
C THR A 31 0.24 -3.36 14.83
N PHE A 32 -0.85 -4.05 14.49
CA PHE A 32 -2.22 -3.53 14.57
C PHE A 32 -2.90 -3.81 15.92
N GLY A 33 -2.17 -4.35 16.91
CA GLY A 33 -2.70 -4.65 18.25
C GLY A 33 -3.67 -5.84 18.27
N TRP A 34 -3.64 -6.69 17.23
CA TRP A 34 -4.51 -7.84 17.13
C TRP A 34 -3.94 -9.04 17.89
N ASN A 35 -4.83 -9.80 18.53
CA ASN A 35 -4.47 -11.07 19.14
C ASN A 35 -4.24 -12.12 18.04
N SER A 36 -2.98 -12.52 17.86
CA SER A 36 -2.62 -13.48 16.81
C SER A 36 -3.31 -14.83 17.01
N SER A 37 -3.86 -15.37 15.93
CA SER A 37 -4.52 -16.68 15.92
C SER A 37 -4.23 -17.44 14.63
N PRO A 38 -4.36 -18.78 14.61
CA PRO A 38 -4.16 -19.56 13.38
C PRO A 38 -5.04 -19.08 12.21
N ASP A 39 -6.32 -18.79 12.47
CA ASP A 39 -7.28 -18.37 11.44
C ASP A 39 -6.95 -16.98 10.90
N LEU A 40 -6.54 -16.05 11.77
CA LEU A 40 -6.12 -14.71 11.36
C LEU A 40 -4.85 -14.75 10.51
N ARG A 41 -3.90 -15.65 10.82
CA ARG A 41 -2.70 -15.85 10.01
C ARG A 41 -3.02 -16.41 8.62
N VAL A 42 -4.03 -17.27 8.51
CA VAL A 42 -4.53 -17.73 7.21
C VAL A 42 -5.14 -16.57 6.43
N LEU A 43 -5.97 -15.74 7.07
CA LEU A 43 -6.53 -14.54 6.46
C LEU A 43 -5.43 -13.57 5.99
N MET A 44 -4.39 -13.34 6.80
CA MET A 44 -3.24 -12.51 6.42
C MET A 44 -2.57 -13.02 5.14
N ARG A 45 -2.46 -14.34 4.95
CA ARG A 45 -1.87 -14.90 3.73
C ARG A 45 -2.71 -14.64 2.49
N TYR A 46 -4.05 -14.70 2.61
CA TYR A 46 -4.96 -14.32 1.53
C TYR A 46 -4.90 -12.82 1.23
N MET A 47 -4.80 -11.98 2.26
CA MET A 47 -4.58 -10.53 2.08
C MET A 47 -3.24 -10.24 1.41
N GLY A 48 -2.19 -10.98 1.78
CA GLY A 48 -0.89 -10.93 1.12
C GLY A 48 -0.97 -11.30 -0.37
N MET A 49 -1.79 -12.29 -0.74
CA MET A 49 -2.05 -12.63 -2.13
C MET A 49 -2.78 -11.51 -2.89
N ALA A 50 -3.80 -10.89 -2.29
CA ALA A 50 -4.48 -9.75 -2.87
C ALA A 50 -3.50 -8.56 -3.09
N MET A 51 -2.65 -8.28 -2.11
CA MET A 51 -1.61 -7.27 -2.22
C MET A 51 -0.58 -7.62 -3.30
N ALA A 52 -0.21 -8.89 -3.45
CA ALA A 52 0.71 -9.34 -4.49
C ALA A 52 0.15 -9.12 -5.90
N ALA A 53 -1.17 -9.30 -6.08
CA ALA A 53 -1.83 -8.96 -7.34
C ALA A 53 -1.76 -7.44 -7.61
N LEU A 54 -2.05 -6.60 -6.60
CA LEU A 54 -1.93 -5.14 -6.74
C LEU A 54 -0.50 -4.68 -7.03
N ALA A 55 0.49 -5.26 -6.36
CA ALA A 55 1.90 -5.00 -6.59
C ALA A 55 2.29 -5.35 -8.03
N THR A 56 1.82 -6.50 -8.52
CA THR A 56 2.04 -6.95 -9.88
C THR A 56 1.44 -5.96 -10.89
N PHE A 57 0.20 -5.50 -10.69
CA PHE A 57 -0.40 -4.48 -11.54
C PHE A 57 0.39 -3.17 -11.51
N HIS A 58 0.83 -2.72 -10.34
CA HIS A 58 1.67 -1.52 -10.26
C HIS A 58 3.00 -1.70 -11.02
N TRP A 59 3.58 -2.90 -11.01
CA TRP A 59 4.80 -3.19 -11.75
C TRP A 59 4.57 -3.22 -13.27
N THR A 60 3.43 -3.78 -13.72
CA THR A 60 3.18 -4.05 -15.12
C THR A 60 2.45 -2.93 -15.87
N LEU A 61 1.67 -2.10 -15.18
CA LEU A 61 0.96 -0.97 -15.79
C LEU A 61 1.86 -0.04 -16.62
N PRO A 62 3.06 0.35 -16.17
CA PRO A 62 3.97 1.17 -16.98
C PRO A 62 4.44 0.51 -18.28
N MET A 63 4.34 -0.82 -18.39
CA MET A 63 4.70 -1.57 -19.61
C MET A 63 3.54 -1.67 -20.60
N TRP A 64 2.30 -1.57 -20.12
CA TRP A 64 1.10 -1.87 -20.91
C TRP A 64 0.21 -0.66 -21.18
N ALA A 65 0.24 0.35 -20.32
CA ALA A 65 -0.72 1.46 -20.37
C ALA A 65 -0.44 2.48 -21.48
N GLY A 66 0.79 2.53 -22.02
CA GLY A 66 1.17 3.48 -23.06
C GLY A 66 0.84 4.93 -22.66
N GLU A 67 0.11 5.63 -23.53
CA GLU A 67 -0.34 7.02 -23.31
C GLU A 67 -1.33 7.17 -22.14
N ASN A 68 -2.01 6.10 -21.74
CA ASN A 68 -3.00 6.14 -20.64
C ASN A 68 -2.38 6.01 -19.25
N LEU A 69 -1.04 5.90 -19.13
CA LEU A 69 -0.39 5.70 -17.83
C LEU A 69 -0.73 6.81 -16.82
N SER A 70 -0.93 8.04 -17.27
CA SER A 70 -1.34 9.17 -16.44
C SER A 70 -2.71 8.95 -15.78
N ASN A 71 -3.67 8.36 -16.50
CA ASN A 71 -5.00 8.05 -15.97
C ASN A 71 -4.90 7.02 -14.83
N PHE A 72 -4.11 5.96 -15.03
CA PHE A 72 -3.85 4.97 -13.98
C PHE A 72 -3.12 5.59 -12.79
N GLY A 73 -2.17 6.49 -13.04
CA GLY A 73 -1.47 7.21 -11.99
C GLY A 73 -2.42 8.05 -11.14
N MET A 74 -3.40 8.74 -11.75
CA MET A 74 -4.42 9.48 -11.02
C MET A 74 -5.31 8.57 -10.16
N VAL A 75 -5.73 7.42 -10.70
CA VAL A 75 -6.49 6.42 -9.94
C VAL A 75 -5.67 5.88 -8.76
N SER A 76 -4.40 5.55 -8.97
CA SER A 76 -3.49 5.16 -7.91
C SER A 76 -3.39 6.25 -6.84
N ALA A 77 -3.25 7.52 -7.22
CA ALA A 77 -3.17 8.63 -6.27
C ALA A 77 -4.37 8.67 -5.31
N VAL A 78 -5.58 8.45 -5.84
CA VAL A 78 -6.82 8.39 -5.05
C VAL A 78 -6.81 7.21 -4.09
N PHE A 79 -6.52 6.00 -4.55
CA PHE A 79 -6.51 4.83 -3.66
C PHE A 79 -5.46 4.92 -2.56
N TRP A 80 -4.26 5.38 -2.88
CA TRP A 80 -3.22 5.63 -1.89
C TRP A 80 -3.64 6.70 -0.87
N ALA A 81 -4.37 7.74 -1.30
CA ALA A 81 -4.93 8.73 -0.37
C ALA A 81 -5.97 8.10 0.56
N LEU A 82 -6.87 7.26 0.03
CA LEU A 82 -7.91 6.59 0.80
C LEU A 82 -7.31 5.64 1.85
N PHE A 83 -6.26 4.88 1.51
CA PHE A 83 -5.52 4.08 2.49
C PHE A 83 -4.88 4.96 3.58
N GLY A 84 -4.33 6.12 3.21
CA GLY A 84 -3.81 7.09 4.17
C GLY A 84 -4.90 7.61 5.12
N VAL A 85 -6.06 8.00 4.59
CA VAL A 85 -7.20 8.49 5.37
C VAL A 85 -7.73 7.40 6.31
N MET A 86 -7.83 6.16 5.83
CA MET A 86 -8.22 5.01 6.65
C MET A 86 -7.24 4.81 7.80
N GLY A 87 -5.92 4.85 7.56
CA GLY A 87 -4.91 4.73 8.60
C GLY A 87 -4.99 5.84 9.65
N VAL A 88 -5.22 7.10 9.22
CA VAL A 88 -5.45 8.22 10.16
C VAL A 88 -6.68 7.97 11.02
N TYR A 89 -7.79 7.53 10.41
CA TYR A 89 -9.03 7.23 11.12
C TYR A 89 -8.83 6.13 12.16
N GLU A 90 -8.21 5.01 11.80
CA GLU A 90 -8.01 3.90 12.73
C GLU A 90 -7.13 4.27 13.93
N ILE A 91 -6.06 5.04 13.69
CA ILE A 91 -5.20 5.53 14.77
C ILE A 91 -5.95 6.53 15.65
N ALA A 92 -6.67 7.49 15.06
CA ALA A 92 -7.42 8.51 15.80
C ALA A 92 -8.53 7.92 16.66
N MET A 93 -9.16 6.83 16.21
CA MET A 93 -10.21 6.11 16.94
C MET A 93 -9.67 5.08 17.94
N GLY A 94 -8.34 4.91 18.03
CA GLY A 94 -7.71 3.92 18.90
C GLY A 94 -7.96 2.46 18.49
N ILE A 95 -8.38 2.23 17.24
CA ILE A 95 -8.53 0.88 16.66
C ILE A 95 -7.14 0.29 16.41
N SER A 96 -6.27 1.10 15.80
CA SER A 96 -4.87 0.75 15.54
C SER A 96 -3.96 1.47 16.57
N PRO A 97 -2.96 0.78 17.16
CA PRO A 97 -2.06 1.39 18.13
C PRO A 97 -1.35 2.64 17.59
N SER A 98 -1.22 3.68 18.41
CA SER A 98 -0.48 4.91 18.07
C SER A 98 1.05 4.70 18.16
N THR A 99 1.58 3.83 17.30
CA THR A 99 2.99 3.44 17.28
C THR A 99 3.70 3.95 16.03
N ALA A 100 5.03 4.07 16.10
CA ALA A 100 5.84 4.54 14.97
C ALA A 100 5.58 3.75 13.66
N PRO A 101 5.49 2.41 13.64
CA PRO A 101 5.18 1.66 12.43
C PRO A 101 3.85 2.08 11.76
N ASN A 102 2.79 2.29 12.56
CA ASN A 102 1.47 2.68 12.04
C ASN A 102 1.48 4.10 11.46
N PHE A 103 2.18 5.04 12.12
CA PHE A 103 2.38 6.38 11.58
C PHE A 103 3.21 6.38 10.29
N ILE A 104 4.28 5.58 10.23
CA ILE A 104 5.13 5.46 9.04
C ILE A 104 4.34 4.88 7.86
N SER A 105 3.60 3.79 8.08
CA SER A 105 2.76 3.19 7.05
C SER A 105 1.72 4.19 6.51
N THR A 106 1.01 4.86 7.42
CA THR A 106 0.00 5.87 7.09
C THR A 106 0.61 7.05 6.33
N GLY A 107 1.75 7.56 6.79
CA GLY A 107 2.47 8.65 6.12
C GLY A 107 2.95 8.26 4.74
N MET A 108 3.46 7.04 4.57
CA MET A 108 3.92 6.52 3.28
C MET A 108 2.78 6.44 2.26
N ASN A 109 1.56 6.11 2.70
CA ASN A 109 0.40 6.14 1.82
C ASN A 109 0.16 7.52 1.21
N PHE A 110 0.26 8.58 2.01
CA PHE A 110 0.16 9.96 1.52
C PHE A 110 1.34 10.34 0.63
N VAL A 111 2.56 9.90 0.95
CA VAL A 111 3.73 10.14 0.09
C VAL A 111 3.50 9.56 -1.31
N PHE A 112 3.09 8.29 -1.42
CA PHE A 112 2.78 7.69 -2.72
C PHE A 112 1.61 8.38 -3.41
N SER A 113 0.55 8.74 -2.69
CA SER A 113 -0.58 9.48 -3.24
C SER A 113 -0.13 10.80 -3.90
N ILE A 114 0.66 11.61 -3.19
CA ILE A 114 1.19 12.88 -3.70
C ILE A 114 2.11 12.64 -4.89
N LEU A 115 3.00 11.64 -4.82
CA LEU A 115 3.90 11.30 -5.92
C LEU A 115 3.11 10.91 -7.17
N PHE A 116 2.08 10.07 -7.04
CA PHE A 116 1.23 9.71 -8.16
C PHE A 116 0.49 10.91 -8.73
N PHE A 117 -0.14 11.73 -7.88
CA PHE A 117 -0.88 12.92 -8.32
C PHE A 117 0.01 13.90 -9.10
N VAL A 118 1.16 14.27 -8.53
CA VAL A 118 2.06 15.27 -9.11
C VAL A 118 2.70 14.76 -10.40
N ASN A 119 3.15 13.50 -10.44
CA ASN A 119 3.83 12.98 -11.63
C ASN A 119 2.84 12.57 -12.73
N SER A 120 1.56 12.31 -12.42
CA SER A 120 0.53 12.09 -13.45
C SER A 120 0.19 13.39 -14.19
N ARG A 121 0.12 14.53 -13.51
CA ARG A 121 -0.16 15.82 -14.16
C ARG A 121 0.99 16.36 -15.03
N LYS A 122 2.18 15.79 -14.89
CA LYS A 122 3.39 16.18 -15.64
C LYS A 122 3.64 15.29 -16.86
N SER A 123 2.90 14.20 -16.98
CA SER A 123 3.17 13.12 -17.93
C SER A 123 2.09 13.01 -18.99
#